data_AF-A0A945I6D2-F1
#
_entry.id   AF-A0A945I6D2-F1
#
_cell.length_a   1.000
_cell.length_b   1.000
_cell.length_c   1.000
_cell.angle_alpha   90.00
_cell.angle_beta   90.00
_cell.angle_gamma   90.00
#
_symmetry.space_group_name_H-M   'P 1'
#
loop_
_entity.id
_entity.type
_entity.pdbx_description
1 polymer ?
#
loop_
_entity_poly.entity_id
_entity_poly.type
_entity_poly.pdbx_seq_one_letter_code
_entity_poly.pdbx_strand_id
1 'polypeptide(L)'
;MNQVEAELTYCVDDGTMPVNETKDAVTKMPTYSGNYDRHVMPIHDGRSWDKPINIEVNGFELVEHRTAMQDFLDSDELQSVYYPEMEALVKKHT
;
A
#
# COMPACT_ATOMS: atom_id res chain seq x y z
N MET A 1 20.25 7.60 4.59
CA MET A 1 18.81 7.34 4.37
C MET A 1 18.09 7.53 5.69
N ASN A 2 16.99 8.27 5.69
CA ASN A 2 16.17 8.43 6.88
C ASN A 2 15.37 7.14 7.11
N GLN A 3 15.29 6.66 8.34
CA GLN A 3 14.57 5.43 8.67
C GLN A 3 13.94 5.50 10.06
N VAL A 4 12.88 4.73 10.27
CA VAL A 4 12.25 4.50 11.57
C VAL A 4 12.18 3.01 11.85
N GLU A 5 12.20 2.61 13.12
CA GLU A 5 11.96 1.23 13.51
C GLU A 5 10.47 1.04 13.81
N ALA A 6 9.89 -0.05 13.31
CA ALA A 6 8.53 -0.44 13.63
C ALA A 6 8.40 -1.96 13.67
N GLU A 7 7.46 -2.43 14.48
CA GLU A 7 7.06 -3.83 14.50
C GLU A 7 6.22 -4.16 13.25
N LEU A 8 6.72 -5.07 12.42
CA LEU A 8 6.01 -5.63 11.27
C LEU A 8 5.60 -7.07 11.58
N THR A 9 4.38 -7.43 11.18
CA THR A 9 3.83 -8.78 11.37
C THR A 9 3.99 -9.58 10.08
N TYR A 10 4.66 -10.72 10.16
CA TYR A 10 4.92 -11.64 9.05
C TYR A 10 4.18 -12.96 9.29
N CYS A 11 3.67 -13.56 8.21
CA CYS A 11 3.15 -14.94 8.28
C CYS A 11 4.31 -15.92 8.44
N VAL A 12 4.16 -16.87 9.37
CA VAL A 12 5.11 -17.99 9.52
C VAL A 12 4.78 -19.04 8.46
N ASP A 13 5.78 -19.46 7.69
CA ASP A 13 5.64 -20.58 6.74
C ASP A 13 5.81 -21.92 7.47
N ASP A 14 4.73 -22.37 8.13
CA ASP A 14 4.67 -23.67 8.82
C ASP A 14 3.68 -24.66 8.17
N GLY A 15 3.25 -24.35 6.94
CA GLY A 15 2.23 -25.11 6.21
C GLY A 15 0.79 -24.82 6.65
N THR A 16 0.56 -23.99 7.67
CA THR A 16 -0.79 -23.51 8.03
C THR A 16 -1.18 -22.37 7.11
N MET A 17 -2.29 -22.52 6.39
CA MET A 17 -2.83 -21.46 5.56
C MET A 17 -3.40 -20.33 6.42
N PRO A 18 -2.87 -19.08 6.30
CA PRO A 18 -3.46 -17.95 6.99
C PRO A 18 -4.81 -17.59 6.35
N VAL A 19 -5.84 -17.39 7.16
CA VAL A 19 -7.19 -17.02 6.69
C VAL A 19 -7.62 -15.74 7.40
N ASN A 20 -8.05 -14.76 6.61
CA ASN A 20 -8.79 -13.61 7.11
C ASN A 20 -10.28 -13.83 6.82
N GLU A 21 -11.05 -14.14 7.85
CA GLU A 21 -12.49 -14.35 7.76
C GLU A 21 -13.21 -13.14 8.34
N THR A 22 -13.96 -12.41 7.49
CA THR A 22 -14.82 -11.33 7.96
C THR A 22 -16.10 -11.92 8.54
N LYS A 23 -16.19 -12.03 9.87
CA LYS A 23 -17.34 -12.63 10.54
C LYS A 23 -18.44 -11.61 10.80
N ASP A 24 -19.58 -11.83 10.13
CA ASP A 24 -20.93 -11.31 10.45
C ASP A 24 -21.10 -9.77 10.39
N ALA A 25 -22.23 -9.37 9.79
CA ALA A 25 -22.68 -7.99 9.64
C ALA A 25 -22.83 -7.22 10.96
N VAL A 26 -22.91 -7.93 12.10
CA VAL A 26 -23.16 -7.33 13.43
C VAL A 26 -21.91 -6.71 14.06
N THR A 27 -20.76 -7.40 14.10
CA THR A 27 -19.53 -6.86 14.73
C THR A 27 -18.53 -6.33 13.72
N LYS A 28 -18.57 -6.80 12.46
CA LYS A 28 -17.63 -6.47 11.37
C LYS A 28 -16.16 -6.67 11.72
N MET A 29 -15.83 -7.39 12.79
CA MET A 29 -14.44 -7.62 13.18
C MET A 29 -13.92 -8.89 12.49
N PRO A 30 -12.84 -8.79 11.68
CA PRO A 30 -12.24 -9.95 11.07
C PRO A 30 -11.61 -10.88 12.11
N THR A 31 -11.74 -12.18 11.89
CA THR A 31 -10.93 -13.19 12.58
C THR A 31 -9.79 -13.63 11.69
N TYR A 32 -8.58 -13.61 12.23
CA TYR A 32 -7.37 -14.05 11.56
C TYR A 32 -6.96 -15.42 12.10
N SER A 33 -6.72 -16.38 11.22
CA SER A 33 -6.05 -17.66 11.53
C SER A 33 -4.68 -17.71 10.86
N GLY A 34 -3.82 -18.62 11.34
CA GLY A 34 -2.43 -18.73 10.92
C GLY A 34 -1.48 -18.29 12.03
N ASN A 35 -0.21 -18.65 11.87
CA ASN A 35 0.84 -18.24 12.80
C ASN A 35 1.55 -17.01 12.24
N TYR A 36 1.81 -16.05 13.12
CA TYR A 36 2.43 -14.78 12.77
C TYR A 36 3.58 -14.49 13.72
N ASP A 37 4.67 -13.98 13.18
CA ASP A 37 5.82 -13.52 13.95
C ASP A 37 6.02 -12.01 13.75
N ARG A 38 6.44 -11.34 14.82
CA ARG A 38 6.59 -9.89 14.88
C ARG A 38 8.07 -9.56 14.89
N HIS A 39 8.49 -8.81 13.88
CA HIS A 39 9.87 -8.39 13.74
C HIS A 39 9.96 -6.87 13.78
N VAL A 40 10.85 -6.34 14.62
CA VAL A 40 11.23 -4.93 14.53
C VAL A 40 12.10 -4.77 13.31
N MET A 41 11.61 -4.01 12.33
CA MET A 41 12.26 -3.82 11.04
C MET A 41 12.54 -2.33 10.80
N PRO A 42 13.67 -1.98 10.15
CA PRO A 42 13.89 -0.63 9.68
C PRO A 42 13.00 -0.33 8.46
N ILE A 43 12.21 0.74 8.55
CA ILE A 43 11.42 1.29 7.45
C ILE A 43 12.15 2.51 6.91
N HIS A 44 12.60 2.42 5.65
CA HIS A 44 13.38 3.47 4.98
C HIS A 44 12.48 4.46 4.25
N ASP A 45 12.91 5.72 4.19
CA ASP A 45 12.28 6.73 3.33
C ASP A 45 12.57 6.45 1.86
N GLY A 46 11.57 5.89 1.17
CA GLY A 46 11.64 5.53 -0.26
C GLY A 46 11.91 6.71 -1.19
N ARG A 47 11.67 7.97 -0.78
CA ARG A 47 12.00 9.17 -1.57
C ARG A 47 13.52 9.41 -1.62
N SER A 48 14.26 8.86 -0.66
CA SER A 48 15.72 8.95 -0.57
C SER A 48 16.42 7.72 -1.15
N TRP A 49 15.70 6.89 -1.89
CA TRP A 49 16.22 5.64 -2.44
C TRP A 49 17.06 5.91 -3.70
N ASP A 50 18.33 5.48 -3.68
CA ASP A 50 19.29 5.80 -4.75
C ASP A 50 19.03 5.04 -6.06
N LYS A 51 18.13 4.06 -6.06
CA LYS A 51 17.76 3.27 -7.23
C LYS A 51 16.32 3.57 -7.63
N PRO A 52 15.97 3.54 -8.92
CA PRO A 52 14.57 3.59 -9.33
C PRO A 52 13.80 2.42 -8.70
N ILE A 53 12.71 2.70 -8.01
CA ILE A 53 11.74 1.69 -7.59
C ILE A 53 10.90 1.38 -8.83
N ASN A 54 10.86 0.11 -9.24
CA ASN A 54 10.24 -0.30 -10.49
C ASN A 54 9.01 -1.17 -10.21
N ILE A 55 7.90 -0.87 -10.88
CA ILE A 55 6.63 -1.58 -10.63
C ILE A 55 6.71 -3.08 -10.93
N GLU A 56 7.44 -3.50 -11.96
CA GLU A 56 7.60 -4.91 -12.34
C GLU A 56 8.46 -5.72 -11.35
N VAL A 57 9.38 -5.05 -10.65
CA VAL A 57 10.31 -5.69 -9.70
C VAL A 57 9.80 -5.59 -8.26
N ASN A 58 9.28 -4.42 -7.89
CA ASN A 58 8.94 -4.08 -6.52
C ASN A 58 7.43 -4.12 -6.26
N GLY A 59 6.59 -4.18 -7.30
CA GLY A 59 5.13 -4.11 -7.20
C GLY A 59 4.58 -2.69 -7.07
N PHE A 60 5.44 -1.67 -7.09
CA PHE A 60 5.06 -0.26 -7.10
C PHE A 60 6.18 0.59 -7.72
N GLU A 61 5.86 1.82 -8.12
CA GLU A 61 6.83 2.81 -8.59
C GLU A 61 6.55 4.14 -7.88
N LEU A 62 7.61 4.89 -7.57
CA LEU A 62 7.51 6.24 -7.03
C LEU A 62 7.69 7.25 -8.17
N VAL A 63 6.60 7.89 -8.56
CA VAL A 63 6.60 8.92 -9.61
C VAL A 63 6.50 10.31 -8.98
N GLU A 64 7.37 11.23 -9.39
CA GLU A 64 7.21 12.65 -9.07
C GLU A 64 6.04 13.23 -9.88
N HIS A 65 4.85 13.21 -9.29
CA HIS A 65 3.64 13.75 -9.89
C HIS A 65 2.90 14.61 -8.88
N ARG A 66 2.64 15.87 -9.24
CA ARG A 66 1.85 16.78 -8.40
C ARG A 66 0.42 16.78 -8.91
N THR A 67 -0.47 16.23 -8.09
CA THR A 67 -1.89 16.18 -8.41
C THR A 67 -2.55 17.56 -8.38
N ALA A 68 -3.51 17.77 -9.29
CA ALA A 68 -4.40 18.92 -9.25
C ALA A 68 -5.57 18.75 -8.26
N MET A 69 -5.78 17.53 -7.77
CA MET A 69 -6.81 17.19 -6.78
C MET A 69 -6.57 17.93 -5.46
N GLN A 70 -7.63 18.50 -4.89
CA GLN A 70 -7.58 19.23 -3.60
C GLN A 70 -8.30 18.48 -2.48
N ASP A 71 -9.51 17.96 -2.71
CA ASP A 71 -10.31 17.27 -1.69
C ASP A 71 -10.71 15.85 -2.12
N PHE A 72 -9.97 14.85 -1.62
CA PHE A 72 -10.23 13.42 -1.88
C PHE A 72 -11.58 12.91 -1.36
N LEU A 73 -12.33 13.72 -0.61
CA LEU A 73 -13.68 13.39 -0.14
C LEU A 73 -14.79 14.04 -0.98
N ASP A 74 -14.48 14.96 -1.89
CA ASP A 74 -15.43 15.50 -2.87
C ASP A 74 -15.60 14.53 -4.03
N SER A 75 -16.79 13.94 -4.15
CA SER A 75 -17.11 12.98 -5.20
C SER A 75 -17.05 13.58 -6.61
N ASP A 76 -17.39 14.85 -6.78
CA ASP A 76 -17.41 15.50 -8.09
C ASP A 76 -15.98 15.80 -8.55
N GLU A 77 -15.13 16.25 -7.63
CA GLU A 77 -13.70 16.45 -7.90
C GLU A 77 -13.00 15.10 -8.18
N LEU A 78 -13.37 14.04 -7.45
CA LEU A 78 -12.80 12.70 -7.66
C LEU A 78 -13.11 12.16 -9.07
N GLN A 79 -14.33 12.41 -9.57
CA GLN A 79 -14.73 12.03 -10.93
C GLN A 79 -14.10 12.90 -12.01
N SER A 80 -14.03 14.21 -11.80
CA SER A 80 -13.63 15.17 -12.84
C SER A 80 -12.12 15.41 -12.91
N VAL A 81 -11.39 15.21 -11.80
CA VAL A 81 -9.94 15.47 -11.69
C VAL A 81 -9.17 14.18 -11.47
N TYR A 82 -9.43 13.46 -10.38
CA TYR A 82 -8.58 12.35 -9.96
C TYR A 82 -8.53 11.20 -10.98
N TYR A 83 -9.69 10.67 -11.41
CA TYR A 83 -9.68 9.53 -12.34
C TYR A 83 -9.01 9.85 -13.70
N PRO A 84 -9.36 10.95 -14.40
CA PRO A 84 -8.69 11.31 -15.65
C PRO A 84 -7.19 11.53 -15.49
N GLU A 85 -6.78 12.17 -14.39
CA GLU A 85 -5.37 12.42 -14.09
C GLU A 85 -4.59 11.12 -13.88
N MET A 86 -5.12 10.20 -13.08
CA MET A 86 -4.49 8.91 -12.81
C MET A 86 -4.43 8.04 -14.06
N GLU A 87 -5.47 8.03 -14.90
CA GLU A 87 -5.42 7.33 -16.18
C GLU A 87 -4.30 7.86 -17.09
N ALA A 88 -4.15 9.19 -17.18
CA ALA A 88 -3.09 9.80 -17.97
C ALA A 88 -1.70 9.49 -17.41
N LEU A 89 -1.57 9.44 -16.08
CA LEU A 89 -0.33 9.08 -15.39
C LEU A 89 0.06 7.63 -15.69
N VAL A 90 -0.87 6.68 -15.53
CA VAL A 90 -0.61 5.26 -15.82
C VAL A 90 -0.23 5.06 -17.29
N LYS A 91 -0.96 5.66 -18.24
CA LYS A 91 -0.65 5.60 -19.69
C LYS A 91 0.73 6.17 -20.06
N LYS A 92 1.32 7.02 -19.22
CA LYS A 92 2.65 7.61 -19.44
C LYS A 92 3.77 6.70 -18.91
N HIS A 93 3.49 5.93 -17.87
CA HIS A 93 4.46 5.09 -17.17
C HIS A 93 4.33 3.59 -17.52
N THR A 94 3.34 3.20 -18.32
CA THR A 94 3.15 1.86 -18.89
C THR A 94 2.96 1.94 -20.40
#